data_AF-R6S3Z8-F1
#
_entry.id   AF-R6S3Z8-F1
#
_cell.length_a   1.000
_cell.length_b   1.000
_cell.length_c   1.000
_cell.angle_alpha   90.00
_cell.angle_beta   90.00
_cell.angle_gamma   90.00
#
_symmetry.space_group_name_H-M   'P 1'
#
loop_
_entity.id
_entity.type
_entity.pdbx_description
1 polymer ?
#
loop_
_entity_poly.entity_id
_entity_poly.type
_entity_poly.pdbx_seq_one_letter_code
_entity_poly.pdbx_strand_id
1 'polypeptide(L)'
;MKKITKILTLSLSSLMLFACDDILAKPTQVVDEEKLVNIGGKDDYYKNDFDVIYDQLVSSGTSNSTILTALLNNISKIEVAKFYNLSTEELQKVLDQVKLVLAHKQAETLTGNAKKLEDIILEKVKDQFIEKVKGGSYSTDNLYNEEEFANELKTSLYTVEGDTFVEDYLITPESKFDDLFKADYSDYIERNIYPDLLKELLTSVYLYENAYTSLGRAYGRDVKYIKLDAISTHKDSVPVLVNSYLKAFAEGSKSAGTFIPTDDFDLESLAKIYKGVNTTQKEKDFATNNDVTTREDVLNEELEKVGTYDSSIDDYIIHTDASLRDDDLVSTYTGSYTYTVGHGKTLKERELAALDIVVDDGLVIKSGGVSSLPSDMRDRLFSSAVASNLKTLKNETENKSVQILVPKLTQNISPEDDDYYLNQYAYYDSSSSAYYIIIVDDYYNTTLLKDGKGDNVNEATKDKALEIARLLSSTSSNQKDAIVYYLKQYQPAFGDQKFYDYIKDTYPDVVDED
;
A
#
# COMPACT_ATOMS: atom_id res chain seq x y z
N MET A 1 23.06 63.10 13.89
CA MET A 1 22.21 63.06 12.68
C MET A 1 22.10 61.61 12.18
N LYS A 2 21.09 61.31 11.35
CA LYS A 2 21.00 60.16 10.42
C LYS A 2 22.37 59.86 9.74
N LYS A 3 22.77 58.64 9.33
CA LYS A 3 22.11 57.34 9.01
C LYS A 3 23.13 56.18 9.24
N ILE A 4 22.78 54.95 9.67
CA ILE A 4 22.35 53.75 8.86
C ILE A 4 23.40 53.40 7.77
N THR A 5 24.03 52.21 7.70
CA THR A 5 23.51 50.85 7.34
C THR A 5 24.64 49.83 7.69
N LYS A 6 24.48 48.72 8.47
CA LYS A 6 23.96 47.36 8.10
C LYS A 6 24.73 46.71 6.92
N ILE A 7 24.92 45.40 6.69
CA ILE A 7 24.61 44.06 7.31
C ILE A 7 25.48 43.02 6.51
N LEU A 8 25.88 41.79 6.91
CA LEU A 8 25.59 40.88 8.04
C LEU A 8 26.85 40.04 8.45
N THR A 9 26.70 39.27 9.53
CA THR A 9 27.48 38.15 10.07
C THR A 9 27.12 36.77 9.48
N LEU A 10 28.11 35.93 9.15
CA LEU A 10 28.02 34.45 9.32
C LEU A 10 28.45 34.10 10.74
N SER A 11 27.84 33.05 11.34
CA SER A 11 28.57 31.98 12.07
C SER A 11 27.62 31.00 12.77
N LEU A 12 27.82 29.69 12.56
CA LEU A 12 27.47 28.67 13.57
C LEU A 12 28.25 28.96 14.86
N SER A 13 27.67 28.69 16.04
CA SER A 13 28.38 28.08 17.19
C SER A 13 27.46 27.78 18.38
N SER A 14 27.64 26.57 18.93
CA SER A 14 27.54 26.18 20.35
C SER A 14 26.31 26.55 21.18
N LEU A 15 25.58 25.50 21.57
CA LEU A 15 25.33 25.12 22.97
C LEU A 15 25.95 26.05 24.04
N MET A 16 25.11 26.63 24.89
CA MET A 16 25.38 26.73 26.34
C MET A 16 24.08 26.56 27.12
N LEU A 17 24.14 25.72 28.16
CA LEU A 17 23.08 25.64 29.16
C LEU A 17 23.01 26.94 29.96
N PHE A 18 21.79 27.35 30.30
CA PHE A 18 21.53 28.14 31.51
C PHE A 18 20.47 27.41 32.33
N ALA A 19 20.83 27.01 33.55
CA ALA A 19 19.92 26.56 34.58
C ALA A 19 19.71 27.67 35.60
N CYS A 20 18.45 27.99 35.89
CA CYS A 20 17.86 28.68 37.06
C CYS A 20 16.35 28.77 36.74
N ASP A 21 15.39 28.46 37.60
CA ASP A 21 15.44 28.13 39.04
C ASP A 21 14.67 26.83 39.36
N ASP A 22 15.04 26.18 40.46
CA ASP A 22 14.35 25.01 41.00
C ASP A 22 12.92 25.33 41.49
N ILE A 23 11.93 24.58 41.01
CA ILE A 23 10.78 24.19 41.83
C ILE A 23 10.80 22.67 41.95
N LEU A 24 11.55 22.21 42.93
CA LEU A 24 11.67 20.81 43.31
C LEU A 24 10.41 20.39 44.08
N ALA A 25 9.34 20.07 43.35
CA ALA A 25 8.11 19.50 43.88
C ALA A 25 8.34 18.04 44.33
N LYS A 26 9.04 17.86 45.45
CA LYS A 26 9.06 16.54 46.13
C LYS A 26 7.66 16.22 46.68
N PRO A 27 7.19 14.96 46.58
CA PRO A 27 5.99 14.54 47.29
C PRO A 27 6.14 14.80 48.80
N THR A 28 5.16 15.47 49.41
CA THR A 28 5.13 15.74 50.85
C THR A 28 4.74 14.53 51.71
N GLN A 29 4.54 13.37 51.09
CA GLN A 29 4.46 12.08 51.78
C GLN A 29 5.56 11.17 51.26
N VAL A 30 6.29 10.57 52.20
CA VAL A 30 7.11 9.39 51.93
C VAL A 30 6.16 8.30 51.47
N VAL A 31 6.27 7.89 50.21
CA VAL A 31 5.59 6.68 49.73
C VAL A 31 6.32 5.51 50.40
N ASP A 32 5.59 4.75 51.21
CA ASP A 32 6.12 3.56 51.89
C ASP A 32 6.61 2.57 50.84
N GLU A 33 7.93 2.30 50.79
CA GLU A 33 8.57 1.49 49.75
C GLU A 33 8.07 0.01 49.74
N GLU A 34 7.30 -0.41 50.75
CA GLU A 34 6.76 -1.77 50.88
C GLU A 34 5.33 -1.97 50.31
N LYS A 35 4.72 -1.00 49.62
CA LYS A 35 3.37 -1.17 49.02
C LYS A 35 3.22 -0.67 47.58
N LEU A 36 4.15 -1.07 46.71
CA LEU A 36 4.10 -0.77 45.28
C LEU A 36 3.33 -1.82 44.44
N VAL A 37 3.13 -3.06 44.91
CA VAL A 37 2.18 -4.02 44.29
C VAL A 37 1.52 -4.90 45.36
N ASN A 38 0.21 -5.11 45.24
CA ASN A 38 -0.40 -6.37 45.66
C ASN A 38 -1.63 -6.69 44.79
N ILE A 39 -1.62 -7.83 44.10
CA ILE A 39 -2.69 -8.25 43.18
C ILE A 39 -3.65 -9.20 43.92
N GLY A 40 -4.92 -8.83 44.05
CA GLY A 40 -5.98 -9.78 44.40
C GLY A 40 -7.15 -9.22 45.21
N GLY A 41 -8.27 -8.90 44.54
CA GLY A 41 -9.60 -8.71 45.14
C GLY A 41 -9.79 -7.37 45.88
N LYS A 42 -10.78 -6.53 45.57
CA LYS A 42 -11.99 -6.74 44.76
C LYS A 42 -12.37 -5.47 43.96
N ASP A 43 -13.12 -5.73 42.88
CA ASP A 43 -13.98 -4.80 42.14
C ASP A 43 -13.28 -3.73 41.27
N ASP A 44 -12.92 -4.16 40.04
CA ASP A 44 -12.82 -3.42 38.78
C ASP A 44 -12.21 -2.00 38.73
N TYR A 45 -10.90 -1.92 38.98
CA TYR A 45 -10.03 -0.92 38.34
C TYR A 45 -9.22 -1.61 37.24
N TYR A 46 -9.63 -1.44 35.98
CA TYR A 46 -8.98 -2.09 34.83
C TYR A 46 -7.61 -1.46 34.52
N LYS A 47 -6.56 -2.21 34.90
CA LYS A 47 -5.17 -2.17 34.39
C LYS A 47 -4.69 -0.83 33.81
N ASN A 48 -4.18 0.02 34.68
CA ASN A 48 -3.47 1.24 34.29
C ASN A 48 -1.97 1.05 34.60
N ASP A 49 -1.15 0.71 33.59
CA ASP A 49 0.33 0.64 33.71
C ASP A 49 0.93 2.06 33.73
N PHE A 50 0.47 2.85 34.70
CA PHE A 50 0.83 4.26 34.84
C PHE A 50 2.29 4.45 35.23
N ASP A 51 2.89 3.48 35.91
CA ASP A 51 4.31 3.54 36.34
C ASP A 51 5.27 3.64 35.14
N VAL A 52 5.00 2.93 34.04
CA VAL A 52 5.82 2.99 32.81
C VAL A 52 5.72 4.37 32.14
N ILE A 53 4.55 5.02 32.23
CA ILE A 53 4.32 6.37 31.70
C ILE A 53 4.91 7.43 32.67
N TYR A 54 4.85 7.17 33.98
CA TYR A 54 5.36 8.05 35.02
C TYR A 54 6.90 8.12 35.04
N ASP A 55 7.59 6.99 34.84
CA ASP A 55 9.05 6.99 34.68
C ASP A 55 9.51 7.80 33.46
N GLN A 56 8.74 7.81 32.37
CA GLN A 56 9.01 8.68 31.22
C GLN A 56 8.75 10.17 31.50
N LEU A 57 7.75 10.47 32.33
CA LEU A 57 7.37 11.81 32.82
C LEU A 57 8.47 12.48 33.66
N VAL A 58 9.23 11.70 34.43
CA VAL A 58 10.32 12.21 35.28
C VAL A 58 11.60 12.52 34.46
N SER A 59 11.72 11.99 33.23
CA SER A 59 12.84 12.27 32.34
C SER A 59 12.65 13.59 31.56
N SER A 60 13.50 14.58 31.82
CA SER A 60 13.40 15.90 31.21
C SER A 60 13.72 15.89 29.71
N GLY A 61 12.69 15.78 28.85
CA GLY A 61 12.83 15.88 27.39
C GLY A 61 11.69 15.26 26.57
N THR A 62 10.86 14.40 27.15
CA THR A 62 9.78 13.70 26.44
C THR A 62 8.65 14.65 26.00
N SER A 63 8.17 14.50 24.76
CA SER A 63 7.07 15.31 24.22
C SER A 63 5.70 14.78 24.64
N ASN A 64 4.71 15.66 24.82
CA ASN A 64 3.33 15.26 25.16
C ASN A 64 2.72 14.31 24.10
N SER A 65 3.09 14.48 22.83
CA SER A 65 2.73 13.55 21.75
C SER A 65 3.30 12.15 21.95
N THR A 66 4.54 12.01 22.45
CA THR A 66 5.14 10.71 22.77
C THR A 66 4.37 10.01 23.90
N ILE A 67 3.97 10.76 24.92
CA ILE A 67 3.16 10.27 26.05
C ILE A 67 1.79 9.78 25.55
N LEU A 68 1.12 10.55 24.69
CA LEU A 68 -0.15 10.14 24.08
C LEU A 68 0.01 8.87 23.23
N THR A 69 1.06 8.75 22.41
CA THR A 69 1.32 7.53 21.63
C THR A 69 1.52 6.31 22.54
N ALA A 70 2.27 6.44 23.65
CA ALA A 70 2.45 5.34 24.60
C ALA A 70 1.12 4.92 25.26
N LEU A 71 0.29 5.89 25.67
CA LEU A 71 -1.05 5.64 26.22
C LEU A 71 -1.96 4.93 25.21
N LEU A 72 -2.01 5.42 23.96
CA LEU A 72 -2.82 4.83 22.90
C LEU A 72 -2.35 3.43 22.50
N ASN A 73 -1.04 3.15 22.54
CA ASN A 73 -0.51 1.81 22.32
C ASN A 73 -0.96 0.84 23.42
N ASN A 74 -0.98 1.25 24.68
CA ASN A 74 -1.46 0.42 25.78
C ASN A 74 -2.98 0.17 25.70
N ILE A 75 -3.77 1.21 25.44
CA ILE A 75 -5.22 1.08 25.17
C ILE A 75 -5.47 0.15 23.98
N SER A 76 -4.70 0.30 22.89
CA SER A 76 -4.78 -0.57 21.73
C SER A 76 -4.50 -2.02 22.09
N LYS A 77 -3.46 -2.31 22.88
CA LYS A 77 -3.16 -3.68 23.28
C LYS A 77 -4.30 -4.30 24.09
N ILE A 78 -5.01 -3.52 24.90
CA ILE A 78 -6.15 -4.02 25.68
C ILE A 78 -7.38 -4.26 24.79
N GLU A 79 -7.82 -3.25 24.04
CA GLU A 79 -9.07 -3.32 23.27
C GLU A 79 -8.96 -4.23 22.03
N VAL A 80 -7.81 -4.27 21.36
CA VAL A 80 -7.58 -5.22 20.25
C VAL A 80 -7.53 -6.65 20.78
N ALA A 81 -6.82 -6.93 21.88
CA ALA A 81 -6.80 -8.26 22.46
C ALA A 81 -8.23 -8.72 22.84
N LYS A 82 -8.98 -7.87 23.55
CA LYS A 82 -10.38 -8.09 23.91
C LYS A 82 -11.26 -8.35 22.69
N PHE A 83 -11.16 -7.54 21.62
CA PHE A 83 -11.95 -7.70 20.40
C PHE A 83 -11.70 -9.06 19.71
N TYR A 84 -10.45 -9.52 19.68
CA TYR A 84 -10.07 -10.83 19.13
C TYR A 84 -10.22 -11.98 20.15
N ASN A 85 -10.83 -11.78 21.32
CA ASN A 85 -10.93 -12.76 22.42
C ASN A 85 -9.56 -13.37 22.81
N LEU A 86 -8.55 -12.52 22.90
CA LEU A 86 -7.19 -12.84 23.35
C LEU A 86 -6.88 -12.13 24.68
N SER A 87 -5.93 -12.66 25.43
CA SER A 87 -5.25 -11.92 26.50
C SER A 87 -4.24 -10.90 25.94
N THR A 88 -3.89 -9.91 26.75
CA THR A 88 -2.83 -8.92 26.45
C THR A 88 -1.47 -9.60 26.18
N GLU A 89 -1.21 -10.69 26.87
CA GLU A 89 -0.02 -11.52 26.79
C GLU A 89 0.01 -12.34 25.49
N GLU A 90 -1.14 -12.86 25.04
CA GLU A 90 -1.27 -13.51 23.72
C GLU A 90 -1.13 -12.51 22.57
N LEU A 91 -1.65 -11.28 22.70
CA LEU A 91 -1.41 -10.23 21.70
C LEU A 91 0.06 -9.84 21.61
N GLN A 92 0.75 -9.69 22.75
CA GLN A 92 2.20 -9.45 22.75
C GLN A 92 2.94 -10.59 22.07
N LYS A 93 2.56 -11.85 22.33
CA LYS A 93 3.09 -13.02 21.61
C LYS A 93 2.86 -12.95 20.10
N VAL A 94 1.70 -12.49 19.62
CA VAL A 94 1.44 -12.26 18.18
C VAL A 94 2.46 -11.26 17.62
N LEU A 95 2.62 -10.09 18.25
CA LEU A 95 3.59 -9.07 17.81
C LEU A 95 5.03 -9.60 17.78
N ASP A 96 5.39 -10.47 18.72
CA ASP A 96 6.71 -11.10 18.78
C ASP A 96 6.89 -12.20 17.72
N GLN A 97 5.85 -12.97 17.37
CA GLN A 97 5.91 -13.92 16.24
C GLN A 97 6.06 -13.21 14.90
N VAL A 98 5.33 -12.11 14.66
CA VAL A 98 5.45 -11.31 13.43
C VAL A 98 6.90 -10.86 13.22
N LYS A 99 7.56 -10.34 14.27
CA LYS A 99 8.98 -9.96 14.20
C LYS A 99 9.87 -11.16 13.82
N LEU A 100 9.68 -12.32 14.46
CA LEU A 100 10.44 -13.53 14.15
C LEU A 100 10.24 -14.01 12.70
N VAL A 101 9.01 -14.00 12.20
CA VAL A 101 8.68 -14.38 10.81
C VAL A 101 9.36 -13.45 9.81
N LEU A 102 9.27 -12.13 10.01
CA LEU A 102 9.88 -11.13 9.11
C LEU A 102 11.41 -11.12 9.18
N ALA A 103 11.99 -11.52 10.32
CA ALA A 103 13.42 -11.70 10.52
C ALA A 103 13.97 -13.04 10.00
N HIS A 104 13.14 -13.87 9.32
CA HIS A 104 13.48 -15.24 8.89
C HIS A 104 13.94 -16.16 10.03
N LYS A 105 13.54 -15.85 11.28
CA LYS A 105 13.84 -16.60 12.50
C LYS A 105 12.73 -17.63 12.78
N GLN A 106 13.01 -18.63 13.63
CA GLN A 106 12.05 -19.67 13.96
C GLN A 106 10.88 -19.10 14.77
N ALA A 107 9.68 -19.07 14.19
CA ALA A 107 8.43 -18.71 14.84
C ALA A 107 7.59 -19.94 15.22
N GLU A 108 6.75 -19.80 16.24
CA GLU A 108 5.73 -20.77 16.62
C GLU A 108 4.46 -20.60 15.77
N THR A 109 3.87 -21.70 15.31
CA THR A 109 2.59 -21.66 14.59
C THR A 109 1.44 -21.28 15.54
N LEU A 110 0.92 -20.06 15.38
CA LEU A 110 -0.28 -19.60 16.07
C LEU A 110 -1.55 -20.26 15.49
N THR A 111 -2.66 -20.23 16.24
CA THR A 111 -3.94 -20.79 15.81
C THR A 111 -5.11 -19.88 16.18
N GLY A 112 -6.28 -20.10 15.55
CA GLY A 112 -7.50 -19.35 15.86
C GLY A 112 -7.35 -17.85 15.63
N ASN A 113 -7.91 -17.05 16.56
CA ASN A 113 -7.91 -15.59 16.45
C ASN A 113 -6.51 -14.98 16.51
N ALA A 114 -5.57 -15.62 17.23
CA ALA A 114 -4.17 -15.18 17.25
C ALA A 114 -3.51 -15.31 15.88
N LYS A 115 -3.79 -16.40 15.14
CA LYS A 115 -3.30 -16.56 13.76
C LYS A 115 -3.92 -15.54 12.81
N LYS A 116 -5.24 -15.34 12.90
CA LYS A 116 -5.94 -14.34 12.08
C LYS A 116 -5.40 -12.91 12.28
N LEU A 117 -5.02 -12.55 13.51
CA LEU A 117 -4.41 -11.26 13.79
C LEU A 117 -2.93 -11.20 13.36
N GLU A 118 -2.17 -12.29 13.48
CA GLU A 118 -0.82 -12.42 12.91
C GLU A 118 -0.82 -12.18 11.40
N ASP A 119 -1.74 -12.80 10.66
CA ASP A 119 -1.85 -12.66 9.21
C ASP A 119 -2.16 -11.21 8.79
N ILE A 120 -3.13 -10.57 9.45
CA ILE A 120 -3.49 -9.14 9.25
C ILE A 120 -2.30 -8.21 9.49
N ILE A 121 -1.46 -8.53 10.48
CA ILE A 121 -0.29 -7.72 10.81
C ILE A 121 0.86 -7.99 9.83
N LEU A 122 1.10 -9.26 9.47
CA LEU A 122 2.14 -9.64 8.50
C LEU A 122 1.91 -9.00 7.13
N GLU A 123 0.68 -9.12 6.59
CA GLU A 123 0.22 -8.46 5.36
C GLU A 123 0.64 -6.98 5.38
N LYS A 124 0.09 -6.22 6.33
CA LYS A 124 0.29 -4.78 6.38
C LYS A 124 1.74 -4.35 6.65
N VAL A 125 2.51 -5.10 7.43
CA VAL A 125 3.94 -4.78 7.62
C VAL A 125 4.72 -5.05 6.33
N LYS A 126 4.44 -6.16 5.63
CA LYS A 126 5.10 -6.48 4.35
C LYS A 126 4.81 -5.41 3.30
N ASP A 127 3.56 -4.97 3.18
CA ASP A 127 3.15 -3.94 2.22
C ASP A 127 3.88 -2.61 2.47
N GLN A 128 3.92 -2.13 3.73
CA GLN A 128 4.64 -0.90 4.09
C GLN A 128 6.14 -0.95 3.75
N PHE A 129 6.78 -2.12 3.84
CA PHE A 129 8.18 -2.29 3.42
C PHE A 129 8.32 -2.24 1.90
N ILE A 130 7.46 -2.94 1.14
CA ILE A 130 7.48 -2.96 -0.32
C ILE A 130 7.21 -1.56 -0.88
N GLU A 131 6.20 -0.84 -0.37
CA GLU A 131 5.92 0.55 -0.73
C GLU A 131 7.13 1.47 -0.48
N LYS A 132 7.77 1.32 0.70
CA LYS A 132 8.93 2.15 1.07
C LYS A 132 10.12 1.97 0.12
N VAL A 133 10.35 0.76 -0.41
CA VAL A 133 11.46 0.52 -1.36
C VAL A 133 11.08 0.79 -2.81
N LYS A 134 9.81 0.59 -3.22
CA LYS A 134 9.31 0.98 -4.56
C LYS A 134 9.46 2.50 -4.83
N GLY A 135 9.43 3.34 -3.79
CA GLY A 135 9.62 4.80 -3.89
C GLY A 135 10.92 5.35 -3.29
N GLY A 136 11.83 4.51 -2.82
CA GLY A 136 13.02 4.89 -2.05
C GLY A 136 14.26 5.18 -2.90
N SER A 137 15.28 5.78 -2.29
CA SER A 137 16.59 6.04 -2.93
C SER A 137 17.54 4.82 -2.95
N TYR A 138 17.07 3.65 -2.49
CA TYR A 138 17.84 2.40 -2.39
C TYR A 138 17.86 1.60 -3.70
N SER A 139 17.46 2.25 -4.79
CA SER A 139 17.29 1.66 -6.12
C SER A 139 18.04 2.49 -7.14
N THR A 140 19.13 1.96 -7.68
CA THR A 140 19.88 2.57 -8.78
C THR A 140 19.57 1.78 -10.06
N ASP A 141 19.24 2.45 -11.16
CA ASP A 141 18.94 1.78 -12.45
C ASP A 141 17.82 0.72 -12.37
N ASN A 142 16.83 0.98 -11.50
CA ASN A 142 15.74 0.08 -11.08
C ASN A 142 16.19 -1.21 -10.37
N LEU A 143 17.46 -1.29 -9.97
CA LEU A 143 18.01 -2.36 -9.14
C LEU A 143 18.07 -1.92 -7.68
N TYR A 144 17.34 -2.62 -6.83
CA TYR A 144 17.29 -2.43 -5.40
C TYR A 144 18.48 -3.09 -4.69
N ASN A 145 19.02 -2.36 -3.71
CA ASN A 145 20.09 -2.82 -2.83
C ASN A 145 19.63 -2.74 -1.37
N GLU A 146 19.52 -3.90 -0.71
CA GLU A 146 19.09 -4.00 0.69
C GLU A 146 20.13 -3.45 1.67
N GLU A 147 21.43 -3.50 1.34
CA GLU A 147 22.47 -2.96 2.20
C GLU A 147 22.35 -1.42 2.33
N GLU A 148 22.03 -0.72 1.24
CA GLU A 148 21.76 0.73 1.26
C GLU A 148 20.56 1.06 2.16
N PHE A 149 19.46 0.30 2.03
CA PHE A 149 18.28 0.43 2.89
C PHE A 149 18.60 0.17 4.38
N ALA A 150 19.32 -0.92 4.66
CA ALA A 150 19.78 -1.26 6.01
C ALA A 150 20.71 -0.18 6.59
N ASN A 151 21.58 0.41 5.78
CA ASN A 151 22.52 1.44 6.21
C ASN A 151 21.85 2.80 6.49
N GLU A 152 20.75 3.16 5.80
CA GLU A 152 19.93 4.31 6.20
C GLU A 152 19.26 4.08 7.56
N LEU A 153 18.69 2.90 7.79
CA LEU A 153 18.06 2.55 9.08
C LEU A 153 19.07 2.56 10.23
N LYS A 154 20.28 2.01 10.03
CA LYS A 154 21.40 2.11 10.98
C LYS A 154 21.80 3.57 11.25
N THR A 155 21.86 4.41 10.21
CA THR A 155 22.13 5.85 10.33
C THR A 155 21.04 6.58 11.12
N SER A 156 19.80 6.10 11.03
CA SER A 156 18.64 6.57 11.78
C SER A 156 18.53 5.98 13.20
N LEU A 157 19.58 5.29 13.68
CA LEU A 157 19.68 4.68 15.01
C LEU A 157 18.67 3.55 15.27
N TYR A 158 18.33 2.78 14.22
CA TYR A 158 17.69 1.47 14.35
C TYR A 158 18.74 0.35 14.31
N THR A 159 18.47 -0.72 15.06
CA THR A 159 19.25 -1.95 15.00
C THR A 159 18.80 -2.78 13.79
N VAL A 160 19.75 -3.21 12.97
CA VAL A 160 19.52 -4.14 11.86
C VAL A 160 20.54 -5.27 11.98
N GLU A 161 20.07 -6.51 12.14
CA GLU A 161 20.95 -7.70 12.21
C GLU A 161 20.94 -8.43 10.87
N GLY A 162 22.09 -8.82 10.33
CA GLY A 162 22.15 -9.56 9.08
C GLY A 162 23.51 -9.47 8.40
N ASP A 163 24.01 -10.62 7.95
CA ASP A 163 25.28 -10.75 7.22
C ASP A 163 25.08 -11.02 5.72
N THR A 164 23.82 -11.17 5.27
CA THR A 164 23.42 -11.40 3.88
C THR A 164 22.40 -10.33 3.49
N PHE A 165 22.65 -9.63 2.39
CA PHE A 165 21.75 -8.62 1.83
C PHE A 165 21.38 -8.98 0.40
N VAL A 166 20.22 -8.53 -0.07
CA VAL A 166 19.85 -8.57 -1.49
C VAL A 166 20.62 -7.47 -2.25
N GLU A 167 21.37 -7.87 -3.27
CA GLU A 167 22.10 -6.99 -4.19
C GLU A 167 21.46 -7.03 -5.59
N ASP A 168 21.50 -5.91 -6.30
CA ASP A 168 21.14 -5.77 -7.72
C ASP A 168 19.79 -6.39 -8.14
N TYR A 169 18.77 -6.31 -7.28
CA TYR A 169 17.47 -6.95 -7.52
C TYR A 169 16.49 -6.01 -8.25
N LEU A 170 16.01 -6.42 -9.43
CA LEU A 170 14.97 -5.68 -10.15
C LEU A 170 13.61 -5.84 -9.47
N ILE A 171 13.11 -4.77 -8.83
CA ILE A 171 11.75 -4.78 -8.27
C ILE A 171 10.75 -4.79 -9.43
N THR A 172 9.85 -5.77 -9.42
CA THR A 172 8.74 -5.90 -10.36
C THR A 172 7.41 -5.96 -9.61
N PRO A 173 6.25 -5.83 -10.28
CA PRO A 173 4.95 -5.99 -9.62
C PRO A 173 4.76 -7.33 -8.90
N GLU A 174 5.43 -8.40 -9.35
CA GLU A 174 5.35 -9.74 -8.74
C GLU A 174 6.32 -9.96 -7.55
N SER A 175 7.22 -9.03 -7.29
CA SER A 175 8.28 -9.16 -6.26
C SER A 175 7.70 -9.17 -4.84
N LYS A 176 8.09 -10.15 -4.02
CA LYS A 176 7.56 -10.34 -2.68
C LYS A 176 8.53 -9.83 -1.62
N PHE A 177 8.01 -9.58 -0.41
CA PHE A 177 8.84 -9.20 0.74
C PHE A 177 10.03 -10.15 0.94
N ASP A 178 9.78 -11.47 0.89
CA ASP A 178 10.82 -12.46 1.13
C ASP A 178 11.87 -12.52 -0.01
N ASP A 179 11.63 -11.89 -1.17
CA ASP A 179 12.61 -11.74 -2.25
C ASP A 179 13.53 -10.52 -2.02
N LEU A 180 13.05 -9.51 -1.29
CA LEU A 180 13.66 -8.19 -1.10
C LEU A 180 14.36 -8.01 0.25
N PHE A 181 13.91 -8.70 1.29
CA PHE A 181 14.40 -8.50 2.66
C PHE A 181 14.91 -9.82 3.26
N LYS A 182 16.19 -9.85 3.63
CA LYS A 182 16.90 -10.97 4.27
C LYS A 182 17.42 -10.62 5.66
N ALA A 183 17.62 -9.33 5.96
CA ALA A 183 18.04 -8.87 7.28
C ALA A 183 16.86 -8.78 8.28
N ASP A 184 17.20 -8.73 9.56
CA ASP A 184 16.26 -8.52 10.67
C ASP A 184 16.05 -7.01 10.92
N TYR A 185 14.82 -6.57 10.69
CA TYR A 185 14.37 -5.19 10.91
C TYR A 185 13.47 -5.04 12.15
N SER A 186 13.49 -5.99 13.09
CA SER A 186 12.61 -6.04 14.26
C SER A 186 12.58 -4.76 15.09
N ASP A 187 13.72 -4.10 15.28
CA ASP A 187 13.81 -2.84 16.05
C ASP A 187 13.10 -1.68 15.33
N TYR A 188 13.22 -1.61 14.00
CA TYR A 188 12.48 -0.65 13.18
C TYR A 188 10.97 -0.96 13.17
N ILE A 189 10.60 -2.24 13.03
CA ILE A 189 9.20 -2.68 13.09
C ILE A 189 8.56 -2.29 14.44
N GLU A 190 9.22 -2.58 15.55
CA GLU A 190 8.70 -2.32 16.90
C GLU A 190 8.61 -0.83 17.23
N ARG A 191 9.64 -0.05 16.88
CA ARG A 191 9.73 1.37 17.27
C ARG A 191 9.03 2.32 16.29
N ASN A 192 8.88 1.93 15.02
CA ASN A 192 8.35 2.79 13.97
C ASN A 192 6.99 2.32 13.43
N ILE A 193 6.80 1.02 13.18
CA ILE A 193 5.59 0.52 12.50
C ILE A 193 4.48 0.16 13.49
N TYR A 194 4.81 -0.57 14.56
CA TYR A 194 3.82 -1.03 15.54
C TYR A 194 2.99 0.09 16.21
N PRO A 195 3.52 1.30 16.53
CA PRO A 195 2.70 2.37 17.10
C PRO A 195 1.54 2.80 16.19
N ASP A 196 1.82 3.07 14.91
CA ASP A 196 0.78 3.50 13.96
C ASP A 196 -0.15 2.35 13.57
N LEU A 197 0.40 1.13 13.41
CA LEU A 197 -0.39 -0.09 13.20
C LEU A 197 -1.39 -0.35 14.33
N LEU A 198 -0.96 -0.26 15.59
CA LEU A 198 -1.81 -0.44 16.77
C LEU A 198 -2.90 0.63 16.84
N LYS A 199 -2.55 1.89 16.59
CA LYS A 199 -3.52 3.01 16.49
C LYS A 199 -4.58 2.77 15.41
N GLU A 200 -4.19 2.25 14.24
CA GLU A 200 -5.12 1.88 13.18
C GLU A 200 -5.99 0.68 13.55
N LEU A 201 -5.42 -0.37 14.15
CA LEU A 201 -6.19 -1.51 14.66
C LEU A 201 -7.23 -1.06 15.70
N LEU A 202 -6.84 -0.22 16.68
CA LEU A 202 -7.73 0.37 17.67
C LEU A 202 -8.86 1.19 17.01
N THR A 203 -8.53 1.98 16.00
CA THR A 203 -9.52 2.75 15.22
C THR A 203 -10.46 1.82 14.45
N SER A 204 -9.98 0.71 13.89
CA SER A 204 -10.82 -0.28 13.20
C SER A 204 -11.79 -1.00 14.14
N VAL A 205 -11.36 -1.33 15.38
CA VAL A 205 -12.22 -1.89 16.43
C VAL A 205 -13.32 -0.89 16.80
N TYR A 206 -12.97 0.38 17.05
CA TYR A 206 -13.97 1.43 17.29
C TYR A 206 -14.98 1.56 16.14
N LEU A 207 -14.51 1.58 14.89
CA LEU A 207 -15.38 1.71 13.72
C LEU A 207 -16.35 0.53 13.59
N TYR A 208 -15.90 -0.70 13.87
CA TYR A 208 -16.74 -1.89 13.86
C TYR A 208 -17.73 -1.94 15.04
N GLU A 209 -17.26 -1.69 16.27
CA GLU A 209 -18.06 -1.81 17.49
C GLU A 209 -19.04 -0.64 17.68
N ASN A 210 -18.60 0.59 17.42
CA ASN A 210 -19.36 1.80 17.74
C ASN A 210 -19.91 2.52 16.49
N ALA A 211 -19.22 2.47 15.35
CA ALA A 211 -19.58 3.24 14.15
C ALA A 211 -20.06 2.41 12.94
N TYR A 212 -20.46 1.14 13.12
CA TYR A 212 -20.67 0.14 12.05
C TYR A 212 -21.44 0.61 10.80
N THR A 213 -22.42 1.52 10.95
CA THR A 213 -23.17 2.07 9.80
C THR A 213 -22.33 2.91 8.84
N SER A 214 -21.18 3.43 9.28
CA SER A 214 -20.20 4.13 8.44
C SER A 214 -19.54 3.19 7.41
N LEU A 215 -19.24 1.94 7.79
CA LEU A 215 -18.65 0.93 6.92
C LEU A 215 -19.52 0.70 5.67
N GLY A 216 -20.83 0.56 5.89
CA GLY A 216 -21.82 0.42 4.81
C GLY A 216 -22.05 1.67 3.96
N ARG A 217 -21.55 2.84 4.38
CA ARG A 217 -21.57 4.12 3.66
C ARG A 217 -20.24 4.47 2.98
N ALA A 218 -19.15 3.78 3.34
CA ALA A 218 -17.87 3.87 2.63
C ALA A 218 -17.91 3.21 1.25
N TYR A 219 -18.91 2.35 1.01
CA TYR A 219 -19.16 1.65 -0.25
C TYR A 219 -17.94 0.83 -0.73
N GLY A 220 -17.41 -0.05 0.12
CA GLY A 220 -16.29 -0.93 -0.25
C GLY A 220 -16.54 -1.69 -1.56
N ARG A 221 -15.51 -1.85 -2.39
CA ARG A 221 -15.56 -2.57 -3.67
C ARG A 221 -14.33 -3.48 -3.75
N ASP A 222 -14.50 -4.74 -4.09
CA ASP A 222 -13.37 -5.62 -4.44
C ASP A 222 -13.05 -5.35 -5.92
N VAL A 223 -11.87 -4.80 -6.22
CA VAL A 223 -11.57 -4.19 -7.52
C VAL A 223 -10.14 -4.46 -7.95
N LYS A 224 -10.00 -5.09 -9.12
CA LYS A 224 -8.75 -5.15 -9.88
C LYS A 224 -8.89 -4.34 -11.17
N TYR A 225 -7.91 -3.53 -11.54
CA TYR A 225 -7.94 -2.81 -12.82
C TYR A 225 -6.58 -2.70 -13.49
N ILE A 226 -6.60 -2.45 -14.80
CA ILE A 226 -5.41 -2.21 -15.61
C ILE A 226 -5.54 -0.87 -16.34
N LYS A 227 -4.44 -0.13 -16.45
CA LYS A 227 -4.31 1.08 -17.28
C LYS A 227 -3.34 0.82 -18.43
N LEU A 228 -3.84 0.93 -19.66
CA LEU A 228 -3.07 0.71 -20.88
C LEU A 228 -2.96 2.03 -21.67
N ASP A 229 -1.87 2.75 -21.47
CA ASP A 229 -1.58 3.97 -22.25
C ASP A 229 -1.39 3.62 -23.73
N ALA A 230 -2.00 4.41 -24.62
CA ALA A 230 -1.84 4.23 -26.05
C ALA A 230 -0.37 4.33 -26.47
N ILE A 231 0.02 3.52 -27.45
CA ILE A 231 1.33 3.60 -28.09
C ILE A 231 1.24 4.70 -29.17
N SER A 232 2.00 5.78 -29.03
CA SER A 232 1.88 6.97 -29.88
C SER A 232 2.19 6.70 -31.35
N THR A 233 3.14 5.79 -31.62
CA THR A 233 3.54 5.29 -32.94
C THR A 233 2.58 4.23 -33.49
N HIS A 234 1.93 3.45 -32.62
CA HIS A 234 1.06 2.31 -32.96
C HIS A 234 -0.29 2.41 -32.24
N LYS A 235 -1.06 3.44 -32.58
CA LYS A 235 -2.30 3.81 -31.86
C LYS A 235 -3.35 2.70 -31.83
N ASP A 236 -3.38 1.86 -32.85
CA ASP A 236 -4.36 0.79 -33.02
C ASP A 236 -3.98 -0.48 -32.22
N SER A 237 -2.72 -0.62 -31.77
CA SER A 237 -2.25 -1.82 -31.06
C SER A 237 -2.98 -2.07 -29.74
N VAL A 238 -3.17 -1.04 -28.91
CA VAL A 238 -3.87 -1.18 -27.63
C VAL A 238 -5.37 -1.51 -27.81
N PRO A 239 -6.13 -0.85 -28.71
CA PRO A 239 -7.45 -1.29 -29.14
C PRO A 239 -7.51 -2.77 -29.53
N VAL A 240 -6.62 -3.22 -30.43
CA VAL A 240 -6.56 -4.60 -30.92
C VAL A 240 -6.29 -5.57 -29.79
N LEU A 241 -5.28 -5.31 -28.96
CA LEU A 241 -4.93 -6.11 -27.78
C LEU A 241 -6.13 -6.29 -26.84
N VAL A 242 -6.74 -5.18 -26.41
CA VAL A 242 -7.88 -5.19 -25.49
C VAL A 242 -9.05 -5.97 -26.08
N ASN A 243 -9.38 -5.72 -27.35
CA ASN A 243 -10.49 -6.38 -28.03
C ASN A 243 -10.27 -7.89 -28.16
N SER A 244 -9.11 -8.30 -28.68
CA SER A 244 -8.74 -9.70 -28.86
C SER A 244 -8.66 -10.46 -27.54
N TYR A 245 -8.15 -9.82 -26.48
CA TYR A 245 -8.04 -10.47 -25.16
C TYR A 245 -9.41 -10.75 -24.54
N LEU A 246 -10.30 -9.75 -24.55
CA LEU A 246 -11.69 -9.90 -24.11
C LEU A 246 -12.46 -10.93 -24.95
N LYS A 247 -12.24 -10.94 -26.27
CA LYS A 247 -12.82 -11.91 -27.21
C LYS A 247 -12.35 -13.34 -26.94
N ALA A 248 -11.05 -13.55 -26.75
CA ALA A 248 -10.47 -14.85 -26.45
C ALA A 248 -10.98 -15.43 -25.11
N PHE A 249 -11.15 -14.59 -24.09
CA PHE A 249 -11.80 -15.02 -22.84
C PHE A 249 -13.28 -15.39 -23.04
N ALA A 250 -14.02 -14.64 -23.86
CA ALA A 250 -15.43 -14.90 -24.12
C ALA A 250 -15.66 -16.19 -24.93
N GLU A 251 -14.93 -16.37 -26.03
CA GLU A 251 -15.02 -17.56 -26.88
C GLU A 251 -14.43 -18.81 -26.22
N GLY A 252 -13.42 -18.63 -25.36
CA GLY A 252 -12.74 -19.71 -24.64
C GLY A 252 -12.16 -20.76 -25.58
N SER A 253 -12.40 -22.04 -25.28
CA SER A 253 -11.89 -23.17 -26.07
C SER A 253 -12.46 -23.29 -27.49
N LYS A 254 -13.32 -22.37 -27.96
CA LYS A 254 -13.77 -22.30 -29.36
C LYS A 254 -12.74 -21.64 -30.29
N SER A 255 -11.86 -20.79 -29.77
CA SER A 255 -10.85 -20.07 -30.56
C SER A 255 -9.70 -21.03 -30.93
N ALA A 256 -9.86 -21.75 -32.03
CA ALA A 256 -8.92 -22.78 -32.47
C ALA A 256 -7.49 -22.21 -32.64
N GLY A 257 -6.53 -22.74 -31.89
CA GLY A 257 -5.11 -22.35 -31.97
C GLY A 257 -4.74 -21.06 -31.24
N THR A 258 -5.67 -20.43 -30.52
CA THR A 258 -5.40 -19.17 -29.78
C THR A 258 -5.03 -19.47 -28.32
N PHE A 259 -4.15 -18.67 -27.73
CA PHE A 259 -4.00 -18.60 -26.27
C PHE A 259 -5.33 -18.15 -25.67
N ILE A 260 -6.00 -19.07 -24.98
CA ILE A 260 -7.07 -18.75 -24.04
C ILE A 260 -6.35 -18.25 -22.77
N PRO A 261 -6.85 -17.19 -22.10
CA PRO A 261 -6.50 -16.88 -20.72
C PRO A 261 -6.97 -18.01 -19.77
N THR A 262 -6.26 -19.15 -19.81
CA THR A 262 -6.52 -20.32 -18.98
C THR A 262 -5.95 -20.08 -17.59
N ASP A 263 -6.69 -19.39 -16.73
CA ASP A 263 -7.57 -20.14 -15.83
C ASP A 263 -8.56 -19.23 -15.10
N ASP A 264 -8.26 -17.94 -14.95
CA ASP A 264 -9.23 -16.88 -14.65
C ASP A 264 -8.93 -15.66 -15.54
N PHE A 265 -9.83 -14.66 -15.58
CA PHE A 265 -9.61 -13.45 -16.41
C PHE A 265 -8.51 -12.57 -15.79
N ASP A 266 -7.26 -12.88 -16.13
CA ASP A 266 -6.08 -12.32 -15.47
C ASP A 266 -5.58 -11.04 -16.15
N LEU A 267 -5.47 -9.96 -15.38
CA LEU A 267 -4.90 -8.70 -15.87
C LEU A 267 -3.37 -8.70 -15.89
N GLU A 268 -2.68 -9.58 -15.15
CA GLU A 268 -1.22 -9.68 -15.22
C GLU A 268 -0.76 -10.23 -16.57
N SER A 269 -1.41 -11.28 -17.07
CA SER A 269 -1.19 -11.81 -18.41
C SER A 269 -1.41 -10.75 -19.49
N LEU A 270 -2.47 -9.93 -19.36
CA LEU A 270 -2.72 -8.81 -20.27
C LEU A 270 -1.62 -7.73 -20.17
N ALA A 271 -1.14 -7.43 -18.96
CA ALA A 271 -0.03 -6.50 -18.75
C ALA A 271 1.29 -7.02 -19.33
N LYS A 272 1.59 -8.31 -19.20
CA LYS A 272 2.75 -8.96 -19.83
C LYS A 272 2.68 -8.89 -21.34
N ILE A 273 1.53 -9.19 -21.96
CA ILE A 273 1.34 -9.06 -23.41
C ILE A 273 1.54 -7.61 -23.86
N TYR A 274 0.98 -6.62 -23.15
CA TYR A 274 1.17 -5.20 -23.47
C TYR A 274 2.65 -4.79 -23.39
N LYS A 275 3.36 -5.27 -22.37
CA LYS A 275 4.78 -4.97 -22.15
C LYS A 275 5.70 -5.69 -23.15
N GLY A 276 5.41 -6.93 -23.52
CA GLY A 276 6.30 -7.81 -24.29
C GLY A 276 7.30 -8.57 -23.41
N VAL A 277 7.93 -7.88 -22.44
CA VAL A 277 8.88 -8.48 -21.49
C VAL A 277 8.22 -9.38 -20.43
N ASN A 278 9.00 -10.31 -19.87
CA ASN A 278 8.57 -11.30 -18.87
C ASN A 278 7.38 -12.19 -19.29
N THR A 279 7.17 -12.35 -20.59
CA THR A 279 6.11 -13.17 -21.19
C THR A 279 6.52 -14.65 -21.34
N THR A 280 5.55 -15.53 -21.11
CA THR A 280 5.58 -16.93 -21.54
C THR A 280 5.43 -17.04 -23.06
N GLN A 281 5.78 -18.20 -23.62
CA GLN A 281 5.60 -18.44 -25.07
C GLN A 281 4.14 -18.24 -25.51
N LYS A 282 3.16 -18.61 -24.68
CA LYS A 282 1.73 -18.45 -25.01
C LYS A 282 1.32 -16.98 -25.18
N GLU A 283 1.86 -16.10 -24.36
CA GLU A 283 1.59 -14.65 -24.43
C GLU A 283 2.26 -14.02 -25.65
N LYS A 284 3.48 -14.47 -26.00
CA LYS A 284 4.16 -14.07 -27.25
C LYS A 284 3.41 -14.55 -28.50
N ASP A 285 2.95 -15.79 -28.48
CA ASP A 285 2.13 -16.36 -29.55
C ASP A 285 0.80 -15.60 -29.67
N PHE A 286 0.19 -15.19 -28.55
CA PHE A 286 -1.02 -14.38 -28.56
C PHE A 286 -0.81 -13.02 -29.23
N ALA A 287 0.23 -12.28 -28.84
CA ALA A 287 0.55 -10.97 -29.43
C ALA A 287 0.76 -11.11 -30.94
N THR A 288 1.58 -12.08 -31.34
CA THR A 288 1.93 -12.36 -32.75
C THR A 288 0.70 -12.75 -33.58
N ASN A 289 -0.16 -13.64 -33.07
CA ASN A 289 -1.34 -14.12 -33.80
C ASN A 289 -2.48 -13.09 -33.91
N ASN A 290 -2.39 -11.98 -33.18
CA ASN A 290 -3.36 -10.88 -33.20
C ASN A 290 -2.76 -9.56 -33.73
N ASP A 291 -1.57 -9.60 -34.34
CA ASP A 291 -0.87 -8.43 -34.88
C ASP A 291 -0.70 -7.27 -33.85
N VAL A 292 -0.46 -7.61 -32.57
CA VAL A 292 -0.28 -6.64 -31.47
C VAL A 292 1.19 -6.20 -31.39
N THR A 293 1.46 -4.93 -31.64
CA THR A 293 2.76 -4.30 -31.36
C THR A 293 2.90 -4.03 -29.86
N THR A 294 3.83 -4.70 -29.19
CA THR A 294 4.09 -4.53 -27.75
C THR A 294 4.96 -3.31 -27.45
N ARG A 295 5.12 -2.95 -26.17
CA ARG A 295 6.11 -1.93 -25.76
C ARG A 295 7.55 -2.35 -26.03
N GLU A 296 7.89 -3.64 -25.90
CA GLU A 296 9.21 -4.19 -26.24
C GLU A 296 9.52 -4.02 -27.74
N ASP A 297 8.55 -4.25 -28.62
CA ASP A 297 8.72 -4.04 -30.07
C ASP A 297 9.05 -2.58 -30.40
N VAL A 298 8.36 -1.63 -29.77
CA VAL A 298 8.64 -0.19 -29.94
C VAL A 298 10.06 0.17 -29.45
N LEU A 299 10.50 -0.38 -28.32
CA LEU A 299 11.88 -0.18 -27.85
C LEU A 299 12.91 -0.72 -28.86
N ASN A 300 12.63 -1.84 -29.52
CA ASN A 300 13.49 -2.42 -30.55
C ASN A 300 13.50 -1.55 -31.83
N GLU A 301 12.35 -1.06 -32.29
CA GLU A 301 12.27 -0.10 -33.40
C GLU A 301 12.97 1.23 -33.11
N GLU A 302 12.94 1.70 -31.86
CA GLU A 302 13.67 2.90 -31.43
C GLU A 302 15.18 2.65 -31.44
N LEU A 303 15.64 1.46 -30.99
CA LEU A 303 17.04 1.05 -31.04
C LEU A 303 17.60 0.95 -32.47
N GLU A 304 16.84 0.41 -33.42
CA GLU A 304 17.24 0.33 -34.83
C GLU A 304 17.50 1.72 -35.45
N LYS A 305 16.81 2.76 -34.95
CA LYS A 305 17.01 4.17 -35.32
C LYS A 305 18.17 4.83 -34.57
N VAL A 306 18.77 4.19 -33.56
CA VAL A 306 19.95 4.71 -32.84
C VAL A 306 21.24 4.04 -33.34
N GLY A 307 21.22 2.73 -33.56
CA GLY A 307 22.42 1.98 -33.96
C GLY A 307 22.15 0.56 -34.46
N THR A 308 23.22 -0.17 -34.74
CA THR A 308 23.18 -1.58 -35.16
C THR A 308 23.97 -2.44 -34.19
N TYR A 309 23.39 -3.56 -33.77
CA TYR A 309 24.05 -4.53 -32.91
C TYR A 309 25.26 -5.17 -33.60
N ASP A 310 26.42 -5.16 -32.93
CA ASP A 310 27.66 -5.79 -33.36
C ASP A 310 28.07 -6.87 -32.36
N SER A 311 27.92 -8.13 -32.78
CA SER A 311 28.24 -9.32 -31.98
C SER A 311 29.73 -9.51 -31.69
N SER A 312 30.62 -8.68 -32.25
CA SER A 312 32.04 -8.68 -31.89
C SER A 312 32.35 -7.88 -30.62
N ILE A 313 31.45 -6.97 -30.22
CA ILE A 313 31.56 -6.17 -29.00
C ILE A 313 30.39 -6.41 -28.00
N ASP A 314 29.41 -7.22 -28.38
CA ASP A 314 28.19 -7.53 -27.58
C ASP A 314 27.35 -6.27 -27.26
N ASP A 315 27.36 -5.29 -28.17
CA ASP A 315 26.77 -3.97 -27.98
C ASP A 315 26.36 -3.35 -29.34
N TYR A 316 25.68 -2.20 -29.32
CA TYR A 316 25.21 -1.48 -30.50
C TYR A 316 26.18 -0.37 -30.91
N ILE A 317 26.59 -0.36 -32.17
CA ILE A 317 27.33 0.73 -32.79
C ILE A 317 26.32 1.80 -33.24
N ILE A 318 26.46 3.01 -32.69
CA ILE A 318 25.64 4.17 -33.07
C ILE A 318 25.81 4.49 -34.56
N HIS A 319 24.70 4.76 -35.25
CA HIS A 319 24.72 5.13 -36.67
C HIS A 319 25.57 6.39 -36.90
N THR A 320 26.57 6.29 -37.76
CA THR A 320 27.41 7.45 -38.13
C THR A 320 26.77 8.33 -39.21
N ASP A 321 25.87 7.75 -40.01
CA ASP A 321 25.05 8.46 -40.98
C ASP A 321 23.81 9.07 -40.29
N ALA A 322 23.71 10.40 -40.32
CA ALA A 322 22.59 11.13 -39.72
C ALA A 322 21.25 10.94 -40.47
N SER A 323 21.24 10.31 -41.64
CA SER A 323 19.99 9.91 -42.33
C SER A 323 19.40 8.59 -41.84
N LEU A 324 20.19 7.80 -41.09
CA LEU A 324 19.78 6.55 -40.45
C LEU A 324 19.58 6.70 -38.93
N ARG A 325 19.96 7.85 -38.36
CA ARG A 325 19.95 8.10 -36.92
C ARG A 325 18.85 9.08 -36.51
N ASP A 326 18.06 8.70 -35.52
CA ASP A 326 17.16 9.60 -34.81
C ASP A 326 17.91 10.26 -33.64
N ASP A 327 18.36 11.50 -33.83
CA ASP A 327 19.13 12.25 -32.84
C ASP A 327 18.37 12.53 -31.53
N ASP A 328 17.04 12.59 -31.55
CA ASP A 328 16.23 12.79 -30.34
C ASP A 328 16.22 11.53 -29.47
N LEU A 329 16.34 10.33 -30.07
CA LEU A 329 16.44 9.06 -29.36
C LEU A 329 17.87 8.76 -28.85
N VAL A 330 18.92 9.30 -29.49
CA VAL A 330 20.32 9.03 -29.07
C VAL A 330 20.55 9.38 -27.60
N SER A 331 20.03 10.51 -27.10
CA SER A 331 20.17 10.88 -25.69
C SER A 331 19.46 9.91 -24.74
N THR A 332 18.30 9.37 -25.15
CA THR A 332 17.49 8.42 -24.37
C THR A 332 18.24 7.10 -24.15
N TYR A 333 18.95 6.61 -25.17
CA TYR A 333 19.66 5.33 -25.12
C TYR A 333 21.15 5.43 -24.75
N THR A 334 21.71 6.62 -24.57
CA THR A 334 23.14 6.80 -24.19
C THR A 334 23.36 7.64 -22.93
N GLY A 335 22.29 8.23 -22.36
CA GLY A 335 22.42 9.17 -21.24
C GLY A 335 23.25 10.40 -21.65
N SER A 336 23.06 10.89 -22.88
CA SER A 336 23.94 11.89 -23.52
C SER A 336 25.42 11.45 -23.60
N TYR A 337 25.66 10.23 -24.11
CA TYR A 337 26.97 9.57 -24.22
C TYR A 337 27.67 9.27 -22.88
N THR A 338 26.91 9.19 -21.77
CA THR A 338 27.43 8.72 -20.47
C THR A 338 27.65 7.20 -20.46
N TYR A 339 26.83 6.45 -21.20
CA TYR A 339 26.89 4.99 -21.30
C TYR A 339 26.62 4.50 -22.74
N THR A 340 26.83 3.21 -22.98
CA THR A 340 26.64 2.59 -24.30
C THR A 340 25.16 2.30 -24.60
N VAL A 341 24.83 2.13 -25.88
CA VAL A 341 23.44 1.90 -26.32
C VAL A 341 22.87 0.60 -25.75
N GLY A 342 23.67 -0.48 -25.64
CA GLY A 342 23.25 -1.73 -25.00
C GLY A 342 22.97 -1.58 -23.49
N HIS A 343 23.71 -0.72 -22.80
CA HIS A 343 23.38 -0.36 -21.41
C HIS A 343 22.05 0.42 -21.35
N GLY A 344 21.84 1.41 -22.23
CA GLY A 344 20.57 2.14 -22.32
C GLY A 344 19.37 1.25 -22.65
N LYS A 345 19.54 0.27 -23.55
CA LYS A 345 18.57 -0.80 -23.81
C LYS A 345 18.21 -1.53 -22.51
N THR A 346 19.22 -1.99 -21.77
CA THR A 346 19.03 -2.70 -20.48
C THR A 346 18.25 -1.84 -19.48
N LEU A 347 18.53 -0.54 -19.39
CA LEU A 347 17.76 0.38 -18.54
C LEU A 347 16.29 0.45 -18.96
N LYS A 348 16.00 0.56 -20.26
CA LYS A 348 14.62 0.59 -20.79
C LYS A 348 13.87 -0.73 -20.61
N GLU A 349 14.54 -1.86 -20.75
CA GLU A 349 13.94 -3.18 -20.47
C GLU A 349 13.61 -3.34 -18.97
N ARG A 350 14.46 -2.81 -18.08
CA ARG A 350 14.19 -2.77 -16.63
C ARG A 350 13.04 -1.84 -16.26
N GLU A 351 13.04 -0.60 -16.79
CA GLU A 351 11.92 0.35 -16.63
C GLU A 351 10.60 -0.29 -17.05
N LEU A 352 10.60 -0.99 -18.19
CA LEU A 352 9.43 -1.66 -18.73
C LEU A 352 9.01 -2.88 -17.90
N ALA A 353 9.95 -3.71 -17.43
CA ALA A 353 9.65 -4.84 -16.56
C ALA A 353 9.07 -4.40 -15.20
N ALA A 354 9.65 -3.37 -14.60
CA ALA A 354 9.22 -2.76 -13.34
C ALA A 354 7.89 -1.97 -13.45
N LEU A 355 7.44 -1.64 -14.67
CA LEU A 355 6.22 -0.88 -14.91
C LEU A 355 4.99 -1.60 -14.33
N ASP A 356 4.43 -0.99 -13.30
CA ASP A 356 3.23 -1.42 -12.57
C ASP A 356 1.98 -0.75 -13.17
N ILE A 357 1.23 -1.51 -13.97
CA ILE A 357 0.03 -1.03 -14.70
C ILE A 357 -1.25 -1.74 -14.29
N VAL A 358 -1.14 -2.79 -13.48
CA VAL A 358 -2.25 -3.48 -12.85
C VAL A 358 -2.31 -3.02 -11.40
N VAL A 359 -3.49 -2.70 -10.93
CA VAL A 359 -3.74 -2.36 -9.53
C VAL A 359 -4.70 -3.40 -8.98
N ASP A 360 -4.23 -4.11 -7.96
CA ASP A 360 -4.89 -5.25 -7.31
C ASP A 360 -4.91 -5.05 -5.79
N ASP A 361 -5.41 -3.89 -5.37
CA ASP A 361 -5.52 -3.48 -3.97
C ASP A 361 -6.66 -4.25 -3.23
N GLY A 362 -7.28 -5.24 -3.88
CA GLY A 362 -8.41 -6.01 -3.37
C GLY A 362 -9.59 -5.13 -2.99
N LEU A 363 -9.95 -5.12 -1.70
CA LEU A 363 -11.03 -4.29 -1.19
C LEU A 363 -10.59 -2.83 -1.06
N VAL A 364 -11.26 -1.96 -1.81
CA VAL A 364 -10.98 -0.52 -1.88
C VAL A 364 -12.19 0.32 -1.47
N ILE A 365 -11.95 1.56 -1.04
CA ILE A 365 -12.98 2.56 -0.70
C ILE A 365 -12.74 3.84 -1.51
N LYS A 366 -13.74 4.73 -1.63
CA LYS A 366 -13.62 5.93 -2.48
C LYS A 366 -12.40 6.82 -2.15
N SER A 367 -11.91 6.76 -0.91
CA SER A 367 -10.76 7.49 -0.38
C SER A 367 -9.45 6.71 -0.32
N GLY A 368 -9.37 5.46 -0.78
CA GLY A 368 -8.15 4.62 -0.74
C GLY A 368 -8.15 3.49 -1.77
N GLY A 369 -7.02 3.32 -2.47
CA GLY A 369 -6.75 2.26 -3.47
C GLY A 369 -7.18 2.52 -4.93
N VAL A 370 -7.73 3.71 -5.22
CA VAL A 370 -8.33 4.04 -6.55
C VAL A 370 -8.17 5.52 -6.93
N SER A 371 -7.15 6.18 -6.39
CA SER A 371 -6.94 7.62 -6.58
C SER A 371 -6.54 8.00 -8.02
N SER A 372 -5.81 7.11 -8.71
CA SER A 372 -5.33 7.27 -10.09
C SER A 372 -6.39 6.97 -11.17
N LEU A 373 -7.52 6.36 -10.83
CA LEU A 373 -8.65 6.22 -11.74
C LEU A 373 -9.28 7.60 -12.05
N PRO A 374 -9.67 7.88 -13.32
CA PRO A 374 -10.42 9.08 -13.68
C PRO A 374 -11.67 9.25 -12.82
N SER A 375 -11.98 10.50 -12.49
CA SER A 375 -12.98 10.82 -11.45
C SER A 375 -14.37 10.29 -11.76
N ASP A 376 -14.76 10.25 -13.05
CA ASP A 376 -16.07 9.76 -13.47
C ASP A 376 -16.18 8.23 -13.41
N MET A 377 -15.08 7.50 -13.67
CA MET A 377 -15.00 6.06 -13.41
C MET A 377 -15.15 5.78 -11.92
N ARG A 378 -14.36 6.48 -11.08
CA ARG A 378 -14.43 6.36 -9.61
C ARG A 378 -15.83 6.69 -9.07
N ASP A 379 -16.46 7.76 -9.55
CA ASP A 379 -17.82 8.12 -9.11
C ASP A 379 -18.87 7.06 -9.51
N ARG A 380 -18.68 6.35 -10.63
CA ARG A 380 -19.56 5.26 -11.06
C ARG A 380 -19.30 3.95 -10.32
N LEU A 381 -18.04 3.65 -9.99
CA LEU A 381 -17.61 2.51 -9.19
C LEU A 381 -18.17 2.60 -7.75
N PHE A 382 -18.02 3.75 -7.10
CA PHE A 382 -18.53 4.00 -5.74
C PHE A 382 -19.98 4.51 -5.71
N SER A 383 -20.72 4.36 -6.82
CA SER A 383 -22.15 4.63 -6.86
C SER A 383 -22.92 3.66 -5.96
N SER A 384 -23.98 4.14 -5.31
CA SER A 384 -24.95 3.30 -4.60
C SER A 384 -25.72 2.36 -5.55
N ALA A 385 -25.70 2.63 -6.85
CA ALA A 385 -26.27 1.81 -7.91
C ALA A 385 -25.19 1.15 -8.79
N VAL A 386 -24.03 0.81 -8.22
CA VAL A 386 -22.90 0.20 -8.96
C VAL A 386 -23.31 -0.99 -9.83
N ALA A 387 -24.23 -1.85 -9.34
CA ALA A 387 -24.72 -3.01 -10.09
C ALA A 387 -25.34 -2.68 -11.46
N SER A 388 -25.86 -1.46 -11.65
CA SER A 388 -26.37 -1.00 -12.96
C SER A 388 -25.26 -0.49 -13.90
N ASN A 389 -24.04 -0.30 -13.40
CA ASN A 389 -22.84 0.03 -14.16
C ASN A 389 -21.96 -1.20 -14.48
N LEU A 390 -22.33 -2.40 -14.02
CA LEU A 390 -21.58 -3.64 -14.26
C LEU A 390 -22.19 -4.44 -15.40
N LYS A 391 -21.35 -5.06 -16.23
CA LYS A 391 -21.74 -6.07 -17.22
C LYS A 391 -20.90 -7.32 -17.02
N THR A 392 -21.55 -8.47 -17.00
CA THR A 392 -20.85 -9.76 -16.91
C THR A 392 -20.35 -10.16 -18.30
N LEU A 393 -19.03 -10.35 -18.43
CA LEU A 393 -18.42 -11.08 -19.54
C LEU A 393 -18.38 -12.56 -19.14
N LYS A 394 -18.90 -13.44 -19.99
CA LYS A 394 -18.95 -14.89 -19.75
C LYS A 394 -18.07 -15.61 -20.75
N ASN A 395 -17.35 -16.63 -20.29
CA ASN A 395 -16.76 -17.62 -21.17
C ASN A 395 -17.87 -18.56 -21.69
N GLU A 396 -17.90 -18.85 -22.99
CA GLU A 396 -18.92 -19.71 -23.62
C GLU A 396 -18.65 -21.22 -23.49
N THR A 397 -17.43 -21.60 -23.09
CA THR A 397 -16.99 -22.99 -22.98
C THR A 397 -16.82 -23.47 -21.54
N GLU A 398 -16.50 -22.55 -20.65
CA GLU A 398 -16.21 -22.80 -19.24
C GLU A 398 -17.22 -22.02 -18.39
N ASN A 399 -17.60 -22.55 -17.22
CA ASN A 399 -18.53 -21.87 -16.31
C ASN A 399 -17.83 -20.76 -15.51
N LYS A 400 -17.17 -19.85 -16.23
CA LYS A 400 -16.37 -18.72 -15.73
C LYS A 400 -16.95 -17.41 -16.23
N SER A 401 -16.90 -16.38 -15.41
CA SER A 401 -17.38 -15.05 -15.77
C SER A 401 -16.77 -13.98 -14.90
N VAL A 402 -16.50 -12.81 -15.49
CA VAL A 402 -15.96 -11.63 -14.80
C VAL A 402 -16.99 -10.49 -14.87
N GLN A 403 -17.12 -9.72 -13.80
CA GLN A 403 -17.95 -8.50 -13.77
C GLN A 403 -17.07 -7.29 -14.07
N ILE A 404 -17.44 -6.51 -15.09
CA ILE A 404 -16.64 -5.38 -15.57
C ILE A 404 -17.47 -4.09 -15.48
N LEU A 405 -16.86 -3.01 -14.98
CA LEU A 405 -17.44 -1.66 -14.99
C LEU A 405 -17.45 -1.10 -16.42
N VAL A 406 -18.61 -1.11 -17.07
CA VAL A 406 -18.70 -0.70 -18.49
C VAL A 406 -18.52 0.80 -18.68
N PRO A 407 -18.21 1.28 -19.91
CA PRO A 407 -18.24 2.71 -20.24
C PRO A 407 -19.55 3.41 -19.89
N LYS A 408 -19.48 4.73 -19.65
CA LYS A 408 -20.67 5.56 -19.39
C LYS A 408 -21.62 5.62 -20.59
N LEU A 409 -21.06 5.52 -21.79
CA LEU A 409 -21.76 5.43 -23.07
C LEU A 409 -21.20 4.20 -23.80
N THR A 410 -21.87 3.06 -23.69
CA THR A 410 -21.58 1.90 -24.54
C THR A 410 -22.16 2.15 -25.92
N GLN A 411 -21.37 1.89 -26.97
CA GLN A 411 -21.87 2.00 -28.34
C GLN A 411 -22.85 0.86 -28.64
N ASN A 412 -23.95 1.14 -29.33
CA ASN A 412 -24.91 0.11 -29.74
C ASN A 412 -24.46 -0.54 -31.07
N ILE A 413 -23.38 -1.32 -30.98
CA ILE A 413 -22.77 -2.05 -32.10
C ILE A 413 -23.13 -3.55 -32.03
N SER A 414 -23.02 -4.24 -33.17
CA SER A 414 -23.43 -5.64 -33.28
C SER A 414 -22.42 -6.58 -32.62
N PRO A 415 -22.82 -7.76 -32.10
CA PRO A 415 -21.87 -8.78 -31.63
C PRO A 415 -20.91 -9.30 -32.70
N GLU A 416 -21.25 -9.13 -33.99
CA GLU A 416 -20.39 -9.46 -35.14
C GLU A 416 -19.46 -8.33 -35.56
N ASP A 417 -19.48 -7.18 -34.87
CA ASP A 417 -18.61 -6.03 -35.15
C ASP A 417 -17.20 -6.29 -34.59
N ASP A 418 -16.15 -5.95 -35.35
CA ASP A 418 -14.78 -6.32 -34.98
C ASP A 418 -14.36 -5.70 -33.64
N ASP A 419 -14.79 -4.47 -33.34
CA ASP A 419 -14.53 -3.76 -32.08
C ASP A 419 -15.61 -4.01 -30.99
N TYR A 420 -16.41 -5.08 -31.10
CA TYR A 420 -17.50 -5.34 -30.15
C TYR A 420 -17.04 -5.37 -28.69
N TYR A 421 -15.98 -6.13 -28.38
CA TYR A 421 -15.58 -6.31 -26.98
C TYR A 421 -14.96 -5.04 -26.39
N LEU A 422 -14.12 -4.35 -27.16
CA LEU A 422 -13.53 -3.06 -26.78
C LEU A 422 -14.61 -2.06 -26.30
N ASN A 423 -15.61 -1.79 -27.12
CA ASN A 423 -16.65 -0.78 -26.85
C ASN A 423 -17.65 -1.18 -25.76
N GLN A 424 -17.71 -2.48 -25.41
CA GLN A 424 -18.64 -2.99 -24.41
C GLN A 424 -18.02 -3.14 -23.01
N TYR A 425 -16.71 -3.34 -22.91
CA TYR A 425 -16.04 -3.73 -21.67
C TYR A 425 -14.78 -2.89 -21.32
N ALA A 426 -14.27 -2.04 -22.22
CA ALA A 426 -13.13 -1.17 -21.92
C ALA A 426 -13.51 0.32 -22.01
N TYR A 427 -13.02 1.12 -21.07
CA TYR A 427 -13.20 2.57 -21.06
C TYR A 427 -11.97 3.24 -21.69
N TYR A 428 -12.18 4.12 -22.68
CA TYR A 428 -11.12 4.99 -23.20
C TYR A 428 -11.18 6.39 -22.57
N ASP A 429 -10.14 6.77 -21.83
CA ASP A 429 -9.97 8.13 -21.34
C ASP A 429 -9.16 8.97 -22.32
N SER A 430 -9.86 9.85 -23.04
CA SER A 430 -9.25 10.81 -23.97
C SER A 430 -8.27 11.81 -23.33
N SER A 431 -8.32 12.01 -22.00
CA SER A 431 -7.45 12.98 -21.31
C SER A 431 -6.05 12.42 -21.03
N SER A 432 -5.97 11.13 -20.67
CA SER A 432 -4.71 10.39 -20.54
C SER A 432 -4.30 9.64 -21.82
N SER A 433 -5.20 9.53 -22.81
CA SER A 433 -5.04 8.65 -23.97
C SER A 433 -4.80 7.18 -23.59
N ALA A 434 -5.55 6.69 -22.60
CA ALA A 434 -5.41 5.34 -22.06
C ALA A 434 -6.72 4.54 -22.06
N TYR A 435 -6.58 3.22 -22.18
CA TYR A 435 -7.66 2.26 -22.04
C TYR A 435 -7.65 1.65 -20.64
N TYR A 436 -8.84 1.46 -20.06
CA TYR A 436 -9.03 0.90 -18.74
C TYR A 436 -9.99 -0.28 -18.80
N ILE A 437 -9.62 -1.39 -18.15
CA ILE A 437 -10.52 -2.48 -17.79
C ILE A 437 -10.56 -2.53 -16.27
N ILE A 438 -11.77 -2.47 -15.70
CA ILE A 438 -11.99 -2.45 -14.25
C ILE A 438 -12.91 -3.63 -13.92
N ILE A 439 -12.34 -4.63 -13.26
CA ILE A 439 -13.02 -5.79 -12.69
C ILE A 439 -13.62 -5.38 -11.35
N VAL A 440 -14.82 -5.86 -11.05
CA VAL A 440 -15.47 -5.66 -9.74
C VAL A 440 -16.00 -6.99 -9.26
N ASP A 441 -15.21 -7.73 -8.48
CA ASP A 441 -15.57 -9.08 -8.04
C ASP A 441 -16.71 -9.06 -7.02
N ASP A 442 -16.66 -8.11 -6.09
CA ASP A 442 -17.71 -7.90 -5.09
C ASP A 442 -17.94 -6.41 -4.77
N TYR A 443 -19.13 -6.10 -4.22
CA TYR A 443 -19.45 -4.74 -3.76
C TYR A 443 -20.25 -4.74 -2.47
N TYR A 444 -19.83 -3.88 -1.54
CA TYR A 444 -20.37 -3.82 -0.18
C TYR A 444 -21.14 -2.52 0.05
N ASN A 445 -22.22 -2.61 0.82
CA ASN A 445 -23.07 -1.50 1.23
C ASN A 445 -23.78 -1.85 2.55
N THR A 446 -24.52 -0.89 3.12
CA THR A 446 -25.22 -1.06 4.40
C THR A 446 -26.17 -2.28 4.44
N THR A 447 -26.80 -2.64 3.32
CA THR A 447 -27.71 -3.80 3.24
C THR A 447 -26.94 -5.12 3.18
N LEU A 448 -25.81 -5.16 2.47
CA LEU A 448 -24.98 -6.37 2.33
C LEU A 448 -24.12 -6.64 3.57
N LEU A 449 -23.71 -5.60 4.31
CA LEU A 449 -22.96 -5.73 5.55
C LEU A 449 -23.84 -5.95 6.80
N LYS A 450 -25.17 -5.90 6.69
CA LYS A 450 -26.09 -5.96 7.84
C LYS A 450 -25.90 -7.24 8.70
N ASP A 451 -25.55 -8.36 8.06
CA ASP A 451 -25.44 -9.68 8.69
C ASP A 451 -24.02 -9.93 9.26
N GLY A 452 -23.10 -8.97 9.09
CA GLY A 452 -21.75 -9.01 9.68
C GLY A 452 -21.69 -8.55 11.15
N LYS A 453 -22.82 -8.24 11.79
CA LYS A 453 -22.89 -7.84 13.21
C LYS A 453 -24.25 -8.21 13.84
N GLY A 454 -24.23 -8.80 15.03
CA GLY A 454 -25.43 -9.21 15.79
C GLY A 454 -25.27 -10.59 16.43
N ASP A 455 -26.39 -11.24 16.79
CA ASP A 455 -26.36 -12.57 17.45
C ASP A 455 -26.09 -13.74 16.49
N ASN A 456 -26.35 -13.55 15.18
CA ASN A 456 -26.16 -14.56 14.14
C ASN A 456 -25.23 -14.02 13.04
N VAL A 457 -23.97 -13.77 13.40
CA VAL A 457 -22.98 -13.17 12.50
C VAL A 457 -22.60 -14.12 11.36
N ASN A 458 -22.63 -13.63 10.13
CA ASN A 458 -21.92 -14.26 9.02
C ASN A 458 -20.44 -13.83 9.09
N GLU A 459 -19.54 -14.78 9.42
CA GLU A 459 -18.12 -14.49 9.58
C GLU A 459 -17.45 -13.93 8.31
N ALA A 460 -17.86 -14.34 7.10
CA ALA A 460 -17.33 -13.76 5.86
C ALA A 460 -17.75 -12.28 5.68
N THR A 461 -19.01 -11.96 6.03
CA THR A 461 -19.50 -10.57 6.02
C THR A 461 -18.82 -9.71 7.09
N LYS A 462 -18.56 -10.29 8.27
CA LYS A 462 -17.79 -9.64 9.35
C LYS A 462 -16.35 -9.36 8.93
N ASP A 463 -15.71 -10.29 8.23
CA ASP A 463 -14.31 -10.14 7.81
C ASP A 463 -14.16 -9.03 6.78
N LYS A 464 -15.06 -8.98 5.77
CA LYS A 464 -15.14 -7.85 4.83
C LYS A 464 -15.53 -6.53 5.51
N ALA A 465 -16.36 -6.55 6.56
CA ALA A 465 -16.65 -5.36 7.36
C ALA A 465 -15.42 -4.87 8.15
N LEU A 466 -14.61 -5.78 8.71
CA LEU A 466 -13.37 -5.46 9.41
C LEU A 466 -12.28 -4.95 8.45
N GLU A 467 -12.19 -5.51 7.25
CA GLU A 467 -11.35 -5.01 6.17
C GLU A 467 -11.73 -3.56 5.80
N ILE A 468 -13.01 -3.25 5.61
CA ILE A 468 -13.49 -1.86 5.42
C ILE A 468 -13.15 -0.97 6.62
N ALA A 469 -13.24 -1.49 7.86
CA ALA A 469 -12.86 -0.75 9.05
C ALA A 469 -11.36 -0.45 9.10
N ARG A 470 -10.49 -1.38 8.66
CA ARG A 470 -9.04 -1.16 8.47
C ARG A 470 -8.78 -0.08 7.43
N LEU A 471 -9.39 -0.15 6.25
CA LEU A 471 -9.24 0.86 5.18
C LEU A 471 -9.65 2.27 5.61
N LEU A 472 -10.68 2.37 6.46
CA LEU A 472 -11.15 3.63 7.05
C LEU A 472 -10.28 4.10 8.23
N SER A 473 -9.49 3.23 8.85
CA SER A 473 -8.75 3.52 10.08
C SER A 473 -7.58 4.48 9.92
N SER A 474 -7.07 4.64 8.69
CA SER A 474 -6.05 5.64 8.34
C SER A 474 -6.61 7.06 8.22
N THR A 475 -7.94 7.22 8.13
CA THR A 475 -8.58 8.54 7.96
C THR A 475 -8.54 9.34 9.26
N SER A 476 -7.97 10.55 9.21
CA SER A 476 -7.71 11.38 10.40
C SER A 476 -8.96 11.71 11.24
N SER A 477 -10.14 11.87 10.63
CA SER A 477 -11.40 12.06 11.38
C SER A 477 -11.77 10.80 12.18
N ASN A 478 -11.68 9.62 11.58
CA ASN A 478 -12.01 8.36 12.23
C ASN A 478 -11.03 8.06 13.37
N GLN A 479 -9.74 8.37 13.17
CA GLN A 479 -8.73 8.29 14.23
C GLN A 479 -9.04 9.26 15.38
N LYS A 480 -9.45 10.50 15.08
CA LYS A 480 -9.83 11.47 16.11
C LYS A 480 -11.03 10.96 16.92
N ASP A 481 -12.09 10.50 16.25
CA ASP A 481 -13.31 10.02 16.89
C ASP A 481 -13.04 8.80 17.79
N ALA A 482 -12.21 7.86 17.32
CA ALA A 482 -11.77 6.70 18.11
C ALA A 482 -10.93 7.12 19.34
N ILE A 483 -9.97 8.03 19.17
CA ILE A 483 -9.13 8.53 20.27
C ILE A 483 -10.00 9.25 21.32
N VAL A 484 -10.94 10.09 20.91
CA VAL A 484 -11.87 10.77 21.84
C VAL A 484 -12.70 9.75 22.62
N TYR A 485 -13.25 8.74 21.93
CA TYR A 485 -14.03 7.67 22.56
C TYR A 485 -13.23 6.93 23.65
N TYR A 486 -12.03 6.44 23.31
CA TYR A 486 -11.24 5.67 24.26
C TYR A 486 -10.66 6.53 25.40
N LEU A 487 -10.27 7.78 25.15
CA LEU A 487 -9.82 8.68 26.22
C LEU A 487 -10.97 9.00 27.20
N LYS A 488 -12.21 9.15 26.73
CA LYS A 488 -13.40 9.25 27.61
C LYS A 488 -13.65 7.96 28.39
N GLN A 489 -13.51 6.79 27.76
CA GLN A 489 -13.74 5.49 28.39
C GLN A 489 -12.73 5.20 29.52
N TYR A 490 -11.44 5.50 29.29
CA TYR A 490 -10.36 5.18 30.23
C TYR A 490 -10.08 6.26 31.28
N GLN A 491 -10.67 7.46 31.14
CA GLN A 491 -10.56 8.58 32.09
C GLN A 491 -9.15 8.76 32.70
N PRO A 492 -8.11 8.99 31.89
CA PRO A 492 -6.73 9.05 32.38
C PRO A 492 -6.58 10.10 33.47
N ALA A 493 -6.11 9.69 34.66
CA ALA A 493 -5.90 10.59 35.79
C ALA A 493 -4.71 11.52 35.51
N PHE A 494 -4.99 12.74 35.06
CA PHE A 494 -3.96 13.70 34.69
C PHE A 494 -3.15 14.21 35.89
N GLY A 495 -1.99 13.60 36.13
CA GLY A 495 -1.02 14.07 37.13
C GLY A 495 -0.21 15.30 36.71
N ASP A 496 -0.13 15.59 35.40
CA ASP A 496 0.59 16.74 34.84
C ASP A 496 -0.38 17.67 34.09
N GLN A 497 -0.44 18.94 34.52
CA GLN A 497 -1.26 19.98 33.92
C GLN A 497 -0.90 20.25 32.44
N LYS A 498 0.38 20.17 32.06
CA LYS A 498 0.80 20.39 30.66
C LYS A 498 0.32 19.29 29.73
N PHE A 499 0.22 18.06 30.23
CA PHE A 499 -0.34 16.95 29.45
C PHE A 499 -1.86 17.09 29.34
N TYR A 500 -2.56 17.47 30.41
CA TYR A 500 -3.98 17.83 30.37
C TYR A 500 -4.26 18.97 29.38
N ASP A 501 -3.50 20.07 29.44
CA ASP A 501 -3.66 21.22 28.54
C ASP A 501 -3.46 20.79 27.08
N TYR A 502 -2.46 19.93 26.79
CA TYR A 502 -2.25 19.38 25.45
C TYR A 502 -3.40 18.49 24.96
N ILE A 503 -3.97 17.63 25.82
CA ILE A 503 -5.15 16.83 25.46
C ILE A 503 -6.36 17.73 25.23
N LYS A 504 -6.55 18.78 26.04
CA LYS A 504 -7.62 19.76 25.86
C LYS A 504 -7.49 20.55 24.56
N ASP A 505 -6.29 20.98 24.20
CA ASP A 505 -6.05 21.73 22.96
C ASP A 505 -6.16 20.84 21.71
N THR A 506 -5.76 19.57 21.79
CA THR A 506 -5.72 18.64 20.64
C THR A 506 -7.04 17.88 20.45
N TYR A 507 -7.70 17.53 21.57
CA TYR A 507 -8.93 16.75 21.64
C TYR A 507 -9.90 17.38 22.66
N PRO A 508 -10.41 18.62 22.41
CA PRO A 508 -11.27 19.34 23.36
C PRO A 508 -12.50 18.52 23.76
N ASP A 509 -13.03 17.75 22.82
CA ASP A 509 -14.17 16.86 22.99
C ASP A 509 -13.97 15.80 24.09
N VAL A 510 -12.73 15.50 24.52
CA VAL A 510 -12.42 14.60 25.65
C VAL A 510 -12.72 15.24 27.01
N VAL A 511 -12.58 16.56 27.10
CA VAL A 511 -12.56 17.34 28.34
C VAL A 511 -13.87 18.13 28.54
N ASP A 512 -14.60 18.40 27.46
CA ASP A 512 -15.88 19.10 27.49
C ASP A 512 -17.06 18.11 27.71
N GLU A 513 -17.38 17.89 28.99
CA GLU A 513 -18.63 17.35 29.59
C GLU A 513 -18.36 17.37 31.13
N ASP A 514 -18.98 18.20 31.98
CA ASP A 514 -20.28 18.92 31.95
C ASP A 514 -20.23 20.44 31.66
#